data_AF-A0A3S1K6D4-F1
#
_entry.id   AF-A0A3S1K6D4-F1
#
_cell.length_a   1.000
_cell.length_b   1.000
_cell.length_c   1.000
_cell.angle_alpha   90.00
_cell.angle_beta   90.00
_cell.angle_gamma   90.00
#
_symmetry.space_group_name_H-M   'P 1'
#
loop_
_entity.id
_entity.type
_entity.pdbx_description
1 polymer ?
#
loop_
_entity_poly.entity_id
_entity_poly.type
_entity_poly.pdbx_seq_one_letter_code
_entity_poly.pdbx_strand_id
1 'polypeptide(L)'
;VGDCAGMAADLFETYAVTVVATMVLAAIFFGGTAVLSATMLYPLAICGACILTSIVGTFFVKLGSNGSIMGALYKGLIVTGLLSIVGLGIATSATLGWGEIGTVAGMAVTGTNLFICGLIGLLVTGLIVVITEYYTGTDKRPVNSIAQASVTGHGTNVIQGLAVSLESTALPAIVIVGGIISTYQLAVTTMLGLAGMIVALDAFGPVTDNAGGIAEMAGLPKEVRQSTDALDAVGNTTKAVTKGYAIGSAGLGALVLFAAYSNDLKFFAASGDKYPYFQGMGEVSFDLSNPYVVAGLIFGGLIPYLFGGIAMTAVGRAAGAIVEEVRKQFREDPGIMAGTSKPNYARAVDLLTKAAIREMIIPSLLPVLAPLVVYFGVLLISGSKASAFAALGASLLGVIVNGLFVAISMTSGGGAWDNAKKSFEDGFTGKDGVKHLKGSEAHKASV
;
A
#
# COMPACT_ATOMS: atom_id res chain seq x y z
N VAL A 1 5.87 -16.17 -4.03
CA VAL A 1 6.18 -16.00 -2.59
C VAL A 1 5.85 -14.59 -2.13
N GLY A 2 6.56 -13.55 -2.61
CA GLY A 2 6.30 -12.14 -2.25
C GLY A 2 4.84 -11.72 -2.47
N ASP A 3 4.40 -11.72 -3.73
CA ASP A 3 3.07 -11.23 -4.16
C ASP A 3 1.86 -11.93 -3.50
N CYS A 4 2.04 -13.10 -2.86
CA CYS A 4 0.97 -13.76 -2.09
C CYS A 4 1.19 -13.58 -0.58
N ALA A 5 2.28 -14.12 -0.05
CA ALA A 5 2.47 -14.26 1.40
C ALA A 5 2.95 -12.96 2.05
N GLY A 6 3.83 -12.21 1.36
CA GLY A 6 4.26 -10.88 1.83
C GLY A 6 3.11 -9.89 1.79
N MET A 7 2.38 -9.86 0.68
CA MET A 7 1.19 -9.03 0.50
C MET A 7 0.08 -9.34 1.52
N ALA A 8 -0.23 -10.62 1.77
CA ALA A 8 -1.23 -10.99 2.76
C ALA A 8 -0.81 -10.57 4.19
N ALA A 9 0.49 -10.60 4.51
CA ALA A 9 1.01 -10.10 5.78
C ALA A 9 0.94 -8.56 5.89
N ASP A 10 1.21 -7.84 4.80
CA ASP A 10 1.11 -6.37 4.68
C ASP A 10 -0.33 -5.87 4.90
N LEU A 11 -1.31 -6.50 4.23
CA LEU A 11 -2.73 -6.18 4.42
C LEU A 11 -3.25 -6.60 5.81
N PHE A 12 -2.74 -7.69 6.37
CA PHE A 12 -3.05 -8.09 7.75
C PHE A 12 -2.50 -7.07 8.76
N GLU A 13 -1.28 -6.58 8.56
CA GLU A 13 -0.67 -5.55 9.41
C GLU A 13 -1.47 -4.25 9.33
N THR A 14 -1.76 -3.77 8.12
CA THR A 14 -2.58 -2.56 7.88
C THR A 14 -3.93 -2.62 8.60
N TYR A 15 -4.58 -3.80 8.54
CA TYR A 15 -5.85 -4.06 9.24
C TYR A 15 -5.69 -4.11 10.76
N ALA A 16 -4.67 -4.81 11.28
CA ALA A 16 -4.42 -4.92 12.71
C ALA A 16 -4.05 -3.56 13.33
N VAL A 17 -3.17 -2.79 12.68
CA VAL A 17 -2.72 -1.47 13.14
C VAL A 17 -3.85 -0.46 13.19
N THR A 18 -4.71 -0.39 12.17
CA THR A 18 -5.84 0.56 12.16
C THR A 18 -6.87 0.26 13.26
N VAL A 19 -7.15 -1.03 13.52
CA VAL A 19 -7.99 -1.47 14.64
C VAL A 19 -7.35 -1.13 15.98
N VAL A 20 -6.09 -1.52 16.21
CA VAL A 20 -5.38 -1.29 17.48
C VAL A 20 -5.20 0.19 17.76
N ALA A 21 -4.84 1.01 16.77
CA ALA A 21 -4.72 2.46 16.94
C ALA A 21 -6.05 3.11 17.37
N THR A 22 -7.17 2.66 16.79
CA THR A 22 -8.51 3.12 17.18
C THR A 22 -8.84 2.70 18.63
N MET A 23 -8.50 1.48 19.03
CA MET A 23 -8.69 1.00 20.41
C MET A 23 -7.79 1.72 21.42
N VAL A 24 -6.57 2.09 21.05
CA VAL A 24 -5.65 2.89 21.89
C VAL A 24 -6.20 4.30 22.08
N LEU A 25 -6.66 4.98 21.03
CA LEU A 25 -7.33 6.28 21.18
C LEU A 25 -8.60 6.18 22.04
N ALA A 26 -9.40 5.12 21.90
CA ALA A 26 -10.54 4.88 22.76
C ALA A 26 -10.13 4.74 24.24
N ALA A 27 -9.05 4.01 24.53
CA ALA A 27 -8.51 3.86 25.88
C ALA A 27 -7.97 5.19 26.46
N ILE A 28 -7.34 6.02 25.64
CA ILE A 28 -6.84 7.35 26.04
C ILE A 28 -7.98 8.32 26.35
N PHE A 29 -8.97 8.44 25.45
CA PHE A 29 -10.03 9.45 25.59
C PHE A 29 -11.19 9.03 26.50
N PHE A 30 -11.50 7.73 26.57
CA PHE A 30 -12.63 7.20 27.35
C PHE A 30 -12.19 6.35 28.55
N GLY A 31 -10.89 6.35 28.88
CA GLY A 31 -10.32 5.65 30.03
C GLY A 31 -11.06 5.94 31.34
N GLY A 32 -11.51 4.90 32.04
CA GLY A 32 -12.25 5.02 33.30
C GLY A 32 -13.74 5.43 33.15
N THR A 33 -14.25 5.59 31.92
CA THR A 33 -15.67 5.89 31.67
C THR A 33 -16.47 4.62 31.34
N ALA A 34 -17.80 4.68 31.47
CA ALA A 34 -18.69 3.57 31.13
C ALA A 34 -18.75 3.23 29.63
N VAL A 35 -18.37 4.16 28.74
CA VAL A 35 -18.40 3.96 27.28
C VAL A 35 -17.12 3.33 26.72
N LEU A 36 -16.10 3.06 27.57
CA LEU A 36 -14.83 2.49 27.15
C LEU A 36 -14.98 1.13 26.46
N SER A 37 -15.77 0.22 27.03
CA SER A 37 -15.98 -1.12 26.48
C SER A 37 -16.65 -1.08 25.09
N ALA A 38 -17.63 -0.19 24.91
CA ALA A 38 -18.32 0.02 23.64
C ALA A 38 -17.39 0.63 22.57
N THR A 39 -16.59 1.63 22.94
CA THR A 39 -15.65 2.31 22.03
C THR A 39 -14.46 1.43 21.64
N MET A 40 -13.98 0.54 22.52
CA MET A 40 -12.99 -0.49 22.16
C MET A 40 -13.58 -1.62 21.29
N LEU A 41 -14.87 -1.95 21.45
CA LEU A 41 -15.54 -2.99 20.65
C LEU A 41 -15.96 -2.49 19.26
N TYR A 42 -16.25 -1.20 19.09
CA TYR A 42 -16.68 -0.61 17.82
C TYR A 42 -15.80 -0.94 16.60
N PRO A 43 -14.46 -0.76 16.61
CA PRO A 43 -13.62 -1.12 15.47
C PRO A 43 -13.70 -2.62 15.13
N LEU A 44 -13.77 -3.49 16.15
CA LEU A 44 -13.93 -4.94 15.99
C LEU A 44 -15.30 -5.31 15.40
N ALA A 45 -16.37 -4.59 15.77
CA ALA A 45 -17.71 -4.80 15.25
C ALA A 45 -17.82 -4.39 13.76
N ILE A 46 -17.22 -3.26 13.37
CA ILE A 46 -17.09 -2.87 11.95
C ILE A 46 -16.36 -3.96 11.18
N CYS A 47 -15.21 -4.38 11.69
CA CYS A 47 -14.38 -5.45 11.12
C CYS A 47 -15.16 -6.75 10.90
N GLY A 48 -15.87 -7.23 11.92
CA GLY A 48 -16.72 -8.43 11.83
C GLY A 48 -17.83 -8.29 10.78
N ALA A 49 -18.48 -7.13 10.70
CA ALA A 49 -19.47 -6.85 9.66
C ALA A 49 -18.83 -6.84 8.27
N CYS A 50 -17.68 -6.18 8.09
CA CYS A 50 -16.96 -6.09 6.81
C CYS A 50 -16.47 -7.46 6.28
N ILE A 51 -16.20 -8.43 7.16
CA ILE A 51 -15.91 -9.82 6.75
C ILE A 51 -17.14 -10.45 6.09
N LEU A 52 -18.32 -10.34 6.72
CA LEU A 52 -19.57 -10.87 6.18
C LEU A 52 -19.96 -10.20 4.86
N THR A 53 -19.83 -8.88 4.75
CA THR A 53 -20.14 -8.14 3.51
C THR A 53 -19.18 -8.48 2.39
N SER A 54 -17.89 -8.69 2.68
CA SER A 54 -16.89 -9.15 1.71
C SER A 54 -17.22 -10.56 1.20
N ILE A 55 -17.57 -11.50 2.09
CA ILE A 55 -18.02 -12.85 1.71
C ILE A 55 -19.23 -12.76 0.76
N VAL A 56 -20.25 -11.98 1.12
CA VAL A 56 -21.43 -11.78 0.26
C VAL A 56 -21.05 -11.16 -1.08
N GLY A 57 -20.15 -10.16 -1.09
CA GLY A 57 -19.66 -9.49 -2.30
C GLY A 57 -19.01 -10.43 -3.32
N THR A 58 -18.30 -11.48 -2.87
CA THR A 58 -17.67 -12.45 -3.79
C THR A 58 -18.68 -13.13 -4.71
N PHE A 59 -19.91 -13.40 -4.26
CA PHE A 59 -20.95 -14.04 -5.07
C PHE A 59 -21.46 -13.16 -6.24
N PHE A 60 -21.12 -11.87 -6.24
CA PHE A 60 -21.47 -10.91 -7.29
C PHE A 60 -20.34 -10.70 -8.32
N VAL A 61 -19.16 -11.30 -8.11
CA VAL A 61 -18.06 -11.31 -9.09
C VAL A 61 -18.40 -12.28 -10.22
N LYS A 62 -19.17 -11.80 -11.20
CA LYS A 62 -19.59 -12.55 -12.38
C LYS A 62 -19.39 -11.74 -13.66
N LEU A 63 -18.81 -12.39 -14.67
CA LEU A 63 -18.63 -11.81 -16.00
C LEU A 63 -19.99 -11.36 -16.58
N GLY A 64 -20.02 -10.15 -17.12
CA GLY A 64 -21.20 -9.63 -17.82
C GLY A 64 -21.20 -10.01 -19.30
N SER A 65 -22.26 -9.61 -20.01
CA SER A 65 -22.38 -9.74 -21.47
C SER A 65 -21.27 -9.03 -22.26
N ASN A 66 -20.55 -8.10 -21.63
CA ASN A 66 -19.40 -7.40 -22.21
C ASN A 66 -18.05 -8.10 -21.98
N GLY A 67 -18.00 -9.26 -21.30
CA GLY A 67 -16.77 -10.01 -21.06
C GLY A 67 -15.72 -9.34 -20.17
N SER A 68 -15.99 -8.15 -19.61
CA SER A 68 -14.99 -7.38 -18.86
C SER A 68 -14.69 -8.01 -17.49
N ILE A 69 -13.45 -8.48 -17.31
CA ILE A 69 -12.95 -9.06 -16.07
C ILE A 69 -12.90 -8.00 -14.96
N MET A 70 -12.26 -6.84 -15.21
CA MET A 70 -12.28 -5.70 -14.26
C MET A 70 -13.70 -5.27 -13.92
N GLY A 71 -14.61 -5.23 -14.91
CA GLY A 71 -16.02 -4.92 -14.66
C GLY A 71 -16.75 -5.93 -13.76
N ALA A 72 -16.34 -7.20 -13.77
CA ALA A 72 -16.86 -8.21 -12.84
C ALA A 72 -16.33 -8.00 -11.40
N LEU A 73 -15.04 -7.68 -11.27
CA LEU A 73 -14.39 -7.38 -10.00
C LEU A 73 -14.97 -6.12 -9.33
N TYR A 74 -15.20 -5.06 -10.12
CA TYR A 74 -15.85 -3.84 -9.65
C TYR A 74 -17.28 -4.07 -9.15
N LYS A 75 -18.07 -4.96 -9.76
CA LYS A 75 -19.40 -5.31 -9.24
C LYS A 75 -19.32 -5.89 -7.83
N GLY A 76 -18.39 -6.82 -7.59
CA GLY A 76 -18.15 -7.37 -6.26
C GLY A 76 -17.69 -6.30 -5.25
N LEU A 77 -16.81 -5.38 -5.67
CA LEU A 77 -16.32 -4.29 -4.83
C LEU A 77 -17.44 -3.29 -4.48
N ILE A 78 -18.25 -2.87 -5.46
CA ILE A 78 -19.38 -1.95 -5.26
C ILE A 78 -20.43 -2.58 -4.33
N VAL A 79 -20.79 -3.85 -4.55
CA VAL A 79 -21.73 -4.56 -3.66
C VAL A 79 -21.15 -4.68 -2.24
N THR A 80 -19.86 -5.02 -2.11
CA THR A 80 -19.20 -5.04 -0.78
C THR A 80 -19.24 -3.67 -0.12
N GLY A 81 -18.92 -2.60 -0.84
CA GLY A 81 -18.94 -1.22 -0.31
C GLY A 81 -20.32 -0.81 0.18
N LEU A 82 -21.36 -1.02 -0.63
CA LEU A 82 -22.76 -0.71 -0.28
C LEU A 82 -23.24 -1.55 0.92
N LEU A 83 -22.91 -2.84 0.97
CA LEU A 83 -23.24 -3.68 2.12
C LEU A 83 -22.44 -3.28 3.37
N SER A 84 -21.21 -2.79 3.22
CA SER A 84 -20.38 -2.32 4.33
C SER A 84 -20.88 -1.01 4.93
N ILE A 85 -21.59 -0.16 4.17
CA ILE A 85 -22.35 0.98 4.72
C ILE A 85 -23.43 0.48 5.71
N VAL A 86 -24.17 -0.57 5.34
CA VAL A 86 -25.17 -1.18 6.21
C VAL A 86 -24.51 -1.86 7.42
N GLY A 87 -23.41 -2.59 7.20
CA GLY A 87 -22.62 -3.22 8.26
C GLY A 87 -22.07 -2.23 9.28
N LEU A 88 -21.55 -1.09 8.81
CA LEU A 88 -21.12 0.03 9.64
C LEU A 88 -22.27 0.60 10.46
N GLY A 89 -23.45 0.81 9.87
CA GLY A 89 -24.64 1.31 10.58
C GLY A 89 -25.16 0.34 11.64
N ILE A 90 -25.08 -0.97 11.38
CA ILE A 90 -25.35 -2.03 12.37
C ILE A 90 -24.31 -1.98 13.49
N ALA A 91 -23.02 -1.87 13.18
CA ALA A 91 -21.95 -1.78 14.18
C ALA A 91 -22.11 -0.55 15.08
N THR A 92 -22.39 0.63 14.51
CA THR A 92 -22.70 1.87 15.26
C THR A 92 -23.90 1.65 16.18
N SER A 93 -25.02 1.13 15.66
CA SER A 93 -26.25 0.90 16.43
C SER A 93 -26.08 -0.11 17.57
N ALA A 94 -25.28 -1.16 17.35
CA ALA A 94 -25.11 -2.27 18.29
C ALA A 94 -24.06 -2.01 19.38
N THR A 95 -23.21 -1.00 19.23
CA THR A 95 -22.12 -0.70 20.19
C THR A 95 -22.24 0.68 20.82
N LEU A 96 -22.28 1.74 20.01
CA LEU A 96 -22.19 3.14 20.46
C LEU A 96 -23.55 3.84 20.52
N GLY A 97 -24.52 3.37 19.73
CA GLY A 97 -25.70 4.16 19.40
C GLY A 97 -25.35 5.37 18.51
N TRP A 98 -26.31 6.27 18.32
CA TRP A 98 -26.20 7.40 17.37
C TRP A 98 -25.94 8.75 18.06
N GLY A 99 -26.14 8.83 19.37
CA GLY A 99 -26.01 10.04 20.19
C GLY A 99 -24.57 10.39 20.58
N GLU A 100 -24.42 11.28 21.56
CA GLU A 100 -23.12 11.66 22.12
C GLU A 100 -22.51 10.52 22.95
N ILE A 101 -21.23 10.24 22.70
CA ILE A 101 -20.42 9.23 23.38
C ILE A 101 -19.52 9.91 24.44
N GLY A 102 -19.09 11.14 24.15
CA GLY A 102 -18.41 12.04 25.08
C GLY A 102 -17.75 13.20 24.35
N THR A 103 -17.20 14.15 25.10
CA THR A 103 -16.53 15.33 24.55
C THR A 103 -15.01 15.15 24.54
N VAL A 104 -14.37 15.31 23.38
CA VAL A 104 -12.91 15.27 23.20
C VAL A 104 -12.45 16.62 22.65
N ALA A 105 -11.42 17.22 23.27
CA ALA A 105 -10.89 18.54 22.88
C ALA A 105 -11.95 19.67 22.74
N GLY A 106 -13.04 19.58 23.52
CA GLY A 106 -14.16 20.54 23.46
C GLY A 106 -15.21 20.26 22.37
N MET A 107 -15.05 19.20 21.58
CA MET A 107 -16.02 18.77 20.57
C MET A 107 -16.76 17.49 21.02
N ALA A 108 -18.09 17.50 20.92
CA ALA A 108 -18.92 16.33 21.19
C ALA A 108 -18.71 15.27 20.11
N VAL A 109 -18.19 14.10 20.49
CA VAL A 109 -18.04 12.93 19.62
C VAL A 109 -19.35 12.13 19.66
N THR A 110 -20.02 12.02 18.53
CA THR A 110 -21.27 11.27 18.39
C THR A 110 -21.09 10.03 17.53
N GLY A 111 -21.91 9.00 17.76
CA GLY A 111 -21.93 7.81 16.89
C GLY A 111 -22.29 8.14 15.44
N THR A 112 -23.11 9.18 15.24
CA THR A 112 -23.42 9.73 13.91
C THR A 112 -22.17 10.29 13.21
N ASN A 113 -21.33 11.06 13.91
CA ASN A 113 -20.11 11.61 13.32
C ASN A 113 -19.09 10.51 12.99
N LEU A 114 -18.97 9.50 13.86
CA LEU A 114 -18.11 8.33 13.62
C LEU A 114 -18.60 7.49 12.43
N PHE A 115 -19.91 7.32 12.28
CA PHE A 115 -20.51 6.68 11.10
C PHE A 115 -20.18 7.45 9.82
N ILE A 116 -20.35 8.78 9.80
CA ILE A 116 -20.01 9.62 8.64
C ILE A 116 -18.50 9.56 8.34
N CYS A 117 -17.62 9.53 9.35
CA CYS A 117 -16.19 9.34 9.13
C CYS A 117 -15.86 7.98 8.48
N GLY A 118 -16.57 6.92 8.87
CA GLY A 118 -16.50 5.63 8.18
C GLY A 118 -16.94 5.74 6.71
N LEU A 119 -18.04 6.43 6.40
CA LEU A 119 -18.48 6.67 5.01
C LEU A 119 -17.44 7.43 4.18
N ILE A 120 -16.82 8.47 4.76
CA ILE A 120 -15.72 9.21 4.12
C ILE A 120 -14.56 8.25 3.83
N GLY A 121 -14.26 7.32 4.74
CA GLY A 121 -13.22 6.31 4.54
C GLY A 121 -13.52 5.29 3.43
N LEU A 122 -14.78 4.86 3.30
CA LEU A 122 -15.23 4.03 2.18
C LEU A 122 -15.09 4.80 0.85
N LEU A 123 -15.45 6.09 0.83
CA LEU A 123 -15.34 6.95 -0.35
C LEU A 123 -13.87 7.18 -0.75
N VAL A 124 -13.00 7.52 0.20
CA VAL A 124 -11.54 7.67 -0.01
C VAL A 124 -10.95 6.38 -0.58
N THR A 125 -11.32 5.22 -0.03
CA THR A 125 -10.92 3.90 -0.54
C THR A 125 -11.35 3.72 -2.00
N GLY A 126 -12.62 3.95 -2.32
CA GLY A 126 -13.14 3.82 -3.69
C GLY A 126 -12.48 4.79 -4.70
N LEU A 127 -12.20 6.01 -4.27
CA LEU A 127 -11.50 7.01 -5.10
C LEU A 127 -10.04 6.58 -5.38
N ILE A 128 -9.30 6.12 -4.36
CA ILE A 128 -7.94 5.62 -4.53
C ILE A 128 -7.91 4.43 -5.52
N VAL A 129 -8.84 3.47 -5.37
CA VAL A 129 -9.00 2.33 -6.29
C VAL A 129 -9.15 2.81 -7.75
N VAL A 130 -10.09 3.71 -8.02
CA VAL A 130 -10.38 4.21 -9.38
C VAL A 130 -9.22 5.03 -9.95
N ILE A 131 -8.53 5.83 -9.11
CA ILE A 131 -7.35 6.59 -9.52
C ILE A 131 -6.20 5.65 -9.88
N THR A 132 -5.93 4.63 -9.05
CA THR A 132 -4.86 3.67 -9.33
C THR A 132 -5.13 2.88 -10.61
N GLU A 133 -6.37 2.42 -10.84
CA GLU A 133 -6.75 1.80 -12.13
C GLU A 133 -6.52 2.75 -13.31
N TYR A 134 -6.83 4.05 -13.20
CA TYR A 134 -6.57 5.00 -14.29
C TYR A 134 -5.08 5.10 -14.65
N TYR A 135 -4.17 4.97 -13.66
CA TYR A 135 -2.73 5.02 -13.90
C TYR A 135 -2.13 3.69 -14.38
N THR A 136 -2.70 2.54 -14.03
CA THR A 136 -2.13 1.22 -14.36
C THR A 136 -2.90 0.41 -15.40
N GLY A 137 -4.16 0.74 -15.68
CA GLY A 137 -5.00 -0.01 -16.60
C GLY A 137 -4.56 0.13 -18.07
N THR A 138 -4.63 -0.96 -18.83
CA THR A 138 -4.52 -0.93 -20.30
C THR A 138 -5.59 0.00 -20.89
N ASP A 139 -5.31 0.56 -22.06
CA ASP A 139 -6.15 1.54 -22.77
C ASP A 139 -6.33 2.91 -22.08
N LYS A 140 -5.66 3.18 -20.97
CA LYS A 140 -5.65 4.50 -20.31
C LYS A 140 -4.49 5.36 -20.80
N ARG A 141 -4.65 6.69 -20.75
CA ARG A 141 -3.62 7.68 -21.16
C ARG A 141 -2.23 7.37 -20.57
N PRO A 142 -2.06 7.06 -19.27
CA PRO A 142 -0.73 6.88 -18.69
C PRO A 142 0.01 5.68 -19.29
N VAL A 143 -0.61 4.50 -19.29
CA VAL A 143 -0.06 3.27 -19.89
C VAL A 143 0.20 3.43 -21.39
N ASN A 144 -0.78 3.95 -22.14
CA ASN A 144 -0.63 4.18 -23.58
C ASN A 144 0.48 5.19 -23.91
N SER A 145 0.75 6.15 -23.03
CA SER A 145 1.86 7.08 -23.20
C SER A 145 3.23 6.40 -23.06
N ILE A 146 3.37 5.47 -22.11
CA ILE A 146 4.59 4.68 -21.91
C ILE A 146 4.80 3.73 -23.09
N ALA A 147 3.76 3.00 -23.53
CA ALA A 147 3.82 2.13 -24.70
C ALA A 147 4.22 2.91 -25.97
N GLN A 148 3.65 4.11 -26.17
CA GLN A 148 4.06 4.99 -27.27
C GLN A 148 5.52 5.46 -27.15
N ALA A 149 6.01 5.72 -25.94
CA ALA A 149 7.40 6.11 -25.71
C ALA A 149 8.40 4.95 -25.89
N SER A 150 7.95 3.69 -25.80
CA SER A 150 8.75 2.52 -26.18
C SER A 150 9.03 2.47 -27.68
N VAL A 151 8.14 3.00 -28.53
CA VAL A 151 8.34 3.06 -30.00
C VAL A 151 9.59 3.88 -30.37
N THR A 152 9.92 4.90 -29.58
CA THR A 152 11.13 5.72 -29.74
C THR A 152 12.35 5.21 -28.95
N GLY A 153 12.21 4.08 -28.23
CA GLY A 153 13.31 3.36 -27.58
C GLY A 153 13.33 3.40 -26.05
N HIS A 154 14.30 2.67 -25.47
CA HIS A 154 14.41 2.45 -24.02
C HIS A 154 14.48 3.75 -23.19
N GLY A 155 15.26 4.75 -23.64
CA GLY A 155 15.44 5.99 -22.88
C GLY A 155 14.15 6.80 -22.73
N THR A 156 13.36 6.89 -23.80
CA THR A 156 12.05 7.56 -23.77
C THR A 156 11.02 6.78 -22.97
N ASN A 157 11.03 5.43 -23.03
CA ASN A 157 10.19 4.60 -22.15
C ASN A 157 10.46 4.91 -20.67
N VAL A 158 11.74 4.90 -20.25
CA VAL A 158 12.11 5.14 -18.83
C VAL A 158 11.74 6.56 -18.39
N ILE A 159 11.99 7.57 -19.23
CA ILE A 159 11.62 8.97 -18.93
C ILE A 159 10.09 9.10 -18.79
N GLN A 160 9.32 8.53 -19.72
CA GLN A 160 7.86 8.64 -19.71
C GLN A 160 7.24 7.88 -18.54
N GLY A 161 7.74 6.69 -18.22
CA GLY A 161 7.28 5.91 -17.08
C GLY A 161 7.61 6.57 -15.74
N LEU A 162 8.80 7.16 -15.59
CA LEU A 162 9.13 7.98 -14.40
C LEU A 162 8.22 9.22 -14.29
N ALA A 163 7.92 9.89 -15.40
CA ALA A 163 6.99 11.02 -15.41
C ALA A 163 5.58 10.60 -14.96
N VAL A 164 5.06 9.48 -15.47
CA VAL A 164 3.78 8.89 -15.04
C VAL A 164 3.82 8.47 -13.57
N SER A 165 4.94 7.89 -13.11
CA SER A 165 5.15 7.49 -11.70
C SER A 165 4.98 8.69 -10.78
N LEU A 166 5.66 9.81 -11.07
CA LEU A 166 5.59 11.04 -10.29
C LEU A 166 4.19 11.70 -10.37
N GLU A 167 3.58 11.76 -11.56
CA GLU A 167 2.24 12.30 -11.78
C GLU A 167 1.17 11.55 -10.96
N SER A 168 1.29 10.22 -10.89
CA SER A 168 0.30 9.34 -10.24
C SER A 168 0.06 9.62 -8.75
N THR A 169 1.00 10.31 -8.10
CA THR A 169 0.93 10.64 -6.67
C THR A 169 -0.04 11.79 -6.34
N ALA A 170 -0.33 12.67 -7.32
CA ALA A 170 -1.04 13.92 -7.06
C ALA A 170 -2.51 13.70 -6.66
N LEU A 171 -3.25 12.91 -7.44
CA LEU A 171 -4.68 12.68 -7.20
C LEU A 171 -4.95 11.90 -5.91
N PRO A 172 -4.24 10.80 -5.57
CA PRO A 172 -4.43 10.11 -4.29
C PRO A 172 -4.08 11.01 -3.10
N ALA A 173 -3.02 11.83 -3.18
CA ALA A 173 -2.66 12.76 -2.11
C ALA A 173 -3.77 13.80 -1.87
N ILE A 174 -4.38 14.35 -2.92
CA ILE A 174 -5.52 15.27 -2.82
C ILE A 174 -6.73 14.58 -2.16
N VAL A 175 -7.03 13.34 -2.54
CA VAL A 175 -8.13 12.56 -1.93
C VAL A 175 -7.87 12.29 -0.44
N ILE A 176 -6.64 11.94 -0.07
CA ILE A 176 -6.23 11.73 1.32
C ILE A 176 -6.33 13.03 2.13
N VAL A 177 -5.86 14.17 1.61
CA VAL A 177 -6.00 15.49 2.24
C VAL A 177 -7.47 15.86 2.44
N GLY A 178 -8.33 15.63 1.43
CA GLY A 178 -9.78 15.84 1.54
C GLY A 178 -10.42 14.97 2.62
N GLY A 179 -10.03 13.69 2.70
CA GLY A 179 -10.47 12.75 3.74
C GLY A 179 -10.05 13.17 5.15
N ILE A 180 -8.79 13.59 5.32
CA ILE A 180 -8.26 14.08 6.62
C ILE A 180 -9.02 15.31 7.08
N ILE A 181 -9.15 16.33 6.23
CA ILE A 181 -9.83 17.59 6.59
C ILE A 181 -11.32 17.33 6.90
N SER A 182 -12.00 16.53 6.06
CA SER A 182 -13.43 16.25 6.25
C SER A 182 -13.71 15.42 7.51
N THR A 183 -12.85 14.44 7.83
CA THR A 183 -13.02 13.65 9.06
C THR A 183 -12.69 14.47 10.31
N TYR A 184 -11.58 15.22 10.32
CA TYR A 184 -11.16 16.05 11.45
C TYR A 184 -12.20 17.09 11.87
N GLN A 185 -12.91 17.70 10.91
CA GLN A 185 -13.98 18.68 11.18
C GLN A 185 -15.27 18.05 11.73
N LEU A 186 -15.42 16.72 11.69
CA LEU A 186 -16.61 15.99 12.13
C LEU A 186 -16.36 15.18 13.41
N ALA A 187 -15.20 14.55 13.55
CA ALA A 187 -14.77 13.83 14.74
C ALA A 187 -13.26 13.99 14.92
N VAL A 188 -12.80 14.11 16.17
CA VAL A 188 -11.40 14.48 16.50
C VAL A 188 -10.35 13.58 15.82
N THR A 189 -10.65 12.29 15.59
CA THR A 189 -9.99 11.42 14.58
C THR A 189 -10.66 10.04 14.55
N THR A 190 -11.12 9.55 13.39
CA THR A 190 -11.40 8.11 13.14
C THR A 190 -11.50 7.80 11.64
N MET A 191 -10.95 6.65 11.19
CA MET A 191 -11.29 6.07 9.87
C MET A 191 -11.02 4.55 9.80
N LEU A 192 -11.99 3.78 9.27
CA LEU A 192 -12.00 2.35 8.91
C LEU A 192 -13.03 2.12 7.77
N GLY A 193 -13.01 1.10 6.91
CA GLY A 193 -12.04 0.03 6.65
C GLY A 193 -12.65 -1.07 5.74
N LEU A 194 -11.98 -1.52 4.66
CA LEU A 194 -12.54 -2.43 3.62
C LEU A 194 -11.67 -3.66 3.27
N ALA A 195 -10.84 -4.13 4.21
CA ALA A 195 -9.76 -5.07 3.91
C ALA A 195 -10.17 -6.38 3.18
N GLY A 196 -11.28 -7.03 3.56
CA GLY A 196 -11.61 -8.39 3.11
C GLY A 196 -11.73 -8.57 1.60
N MET A 197 -12.54 -7.75 0.92
CA MET A 197 -12.67 -7.80 -0.54
C MET A 197 -11.40 -7.34 -1.26
N ILE A 198 -10.65 -6.39 -0.69
CA ILE A 198 -9.40 -5.89 -1.28
C ILE A 198 -8.32 -7.00 -1.31
N VAL A 199 -8.16 -7.78 -0.24
CA VAL A 199 -7.26 -8.96 -0.21
C VAL A 199 -7.62 -9.97 -1.32
N ALA A 200 -8.92 -10.18 -1.58
CA ALA A 200 -9.38 -11.09 -2.63
C ALA A 200 -9.09 -10.58 -4.04
N LEU A 201 -9.11 -9.25 -4.26
CA LEU A 201 -8.72 -8.63 -5.53
C LEU A 201 -7.21 -8.76 -5.80
N ASP A 202 -6.36 -8.65 -4.79
CA ASP A 202 -4.91 -8.82 -4.97
C ASP A 202 -4.57 -10.29 -5.25
N ALA A 203 -5.07 -11.22 -4.42
CA ALA A 203 -4.80 -12.66 -4.55
C ALA A 203 -5.19 -13.24 -5.92
N PHE A 204 -6.11 -12.62 -6.64
CA PHE A 204 -6.43 -12.94 -8.03
C PHE A 204 -5.21 -12.83 -8.97
N GLY A 205 -4.42 -11.75 -8.87
CA GLY A 205 -3.34 -11.46 -9.82
C GLY A 205 -2.19 -12.48 -9.81
N PRO A 206 -1.61 -12.83 -8.64
CA PRO A 206 -0.60 -13.88 -8.56
C PRO A 206 -1.12 -15.26 -8.99
N VAL A 207 -2.42 -15.54 -8.84
CA VAL A 207 -3.01 -16.81 -9.29
C VAL A 207 -3.09 -16.84 -10.82
N THR A 208 -3.44 -15.73 -11.48
CA THR A 208 -3.54 -15.67 -12.95
C THR A 208 -2.18 -15.65 -13.64
N ASP A 209 -1.21 -14.94 -13.07
CA ASP A 209 0.22 -14.97 -13.46
C ASP A 209 0.79 -16.41 -13.43
N ASN A 210 0.66 -17.11 -12.28
CA ASN A 210 1.08 -18.52 -12.16
C ASN A 210 0.34 -19.44 -13.13
N ALA A 211 -0.96 -19.22 -13.38
CA ALA A 211 -1.73 -20.01 -14.35
C ALA A 211 -1.19 -19.83 -15.78
N GLY A 212 -0.83 -18.60 -16.18
CA GLY A 212 -0.17 -18.35 -17.45
C GLY A 212 1.21 -19.01 -17.56
N GLY A 213 2.02 -18.92 -16.50
CA GLY A 213 3.31 -19.60 -16.41
C GLY A 213 3.20 -21.13 -16.55
N ILE A 214 2.22 -21.74 -15.88
CA ILE A 214 1.93 -23.19 -16.00
C ILE A 214 1.47 -23.54 -17.41
N ALA A 215 0.60 -22.73 -18.03
CA ALA A 215 0.13 -22.97 -19.40
C ALA A 215 1.26 -22.98 -20.42
N GLU A 216 2.21 -22.04 -20.31
CA GLU A 216 3.41 -21.99 -21.15
C GLU A 216 4.34 -23.20 -20.90
N MET A 217 4.66 -23.49 -19.63
CA MET A 217 5.54 -24.63 -19.27
C MET A 217 4.96 -26.00 -19.60
N ALA A 218 3.64 -26.14 -19.66
CA ALA A 218 2.94 -27.36 -20.06
C ALA A 218 2.70 -27.46 -21.58
N GLY A 219 3.08 -26.44 -22.37
CA GLY A 219 2.88 -26.43 -23.82
C GLY A 219 1.41 -26.43 -24.25
N LEU A 220 0.53 -25.77 -23.47
CA LEU A 220 -0.90 -25.72 -23.76
C LEU A 220 -1.21 -24.88 -25.02
N PRO A 221 -2.39 -25.07 -25.65
CA PRO A 221 -2.80 -24.28 -26.80
C PRO A 221 -2.79 -22.76 -26.56
N LYS A 222 -2.53 -21.98 -27.61
CA LYS A 222 -2.34 -20.52 -27.52
C LYS A 222 -3.57 -19.79 -26.98
N GLU A 223 -4.75 -20.36 -27.18
CA GLU A 223 -6.03 -19.86 -26.71
C GLU A 223 -6.10 -19.86 -25.16
N VAL A 224 -5.45 -20.84 -24.53
CA VAL A 224 -5.30 -20.88 -23.06
C VAL A 224 -4.36 -19.76 -22.62
N ARG A 225 -3.23 -19.57 -23.30
CA ARG A 225 -2.26 -18.52 -22.98
C ARG A 225 -2.87 -17.11 -23.14
N GLN A 226 -3.58 -16.86 -24.24
CA GLN A 226 -4.37 -15.62 -24.46
C GLN A 226 -5.36 -15.36 -23.33
N SER A 227 -6.10 -16.39 -22.91
CA SER A 227 -7.05 -16.27 -21.78
C SER A 227 -6.33 -15.92 -20.46
N THR A 228 -5.17 -16.54 -20.19
CA THR A 228 -4.38 -16.22 -18.99
C THR A 228 -3.71 -14.84 -19.06
N ASP A 229 -3.24 -14.38 -20.22
CA ASP A 229 -2.62 -13.05 -20.37
C ASP A 229 -3.63 -11.92 -20.16
N ALA A 230 -4.88 -12.09 -20.63
CA ALA A 230 -5.97 -11.17 -20.34
C ALA A 230 -6.34 -11.12 -18.83
N LEU A 231 -6.25 -12.27 -18.14
CA LEU A 231 -6.45 -12.36 -16.69
C LEU A 231 -5.25 -11.79 -15.90
N ASP A 232 -4.04 -11.87 -16.43
CA ASP A 232 -2.78 -11.37 -15.85
C ASP A 232 -2.67 -9.84 -15.94
N ALA A 233 -2.97 -9.23 -17.10
CA ALA A 233 -3.01 -7.77 -17.24
C ALA A 233 -4.03 -7.10 -16.28
N VAL A 234 -5.14 -7.79 -16.05
CA VAL A 234 -6.14 -7.41 -15.03
C VAL A 234 -5.59 -7.64 -13.62
N GLY A 235 -4.92 -8.77 -13.38
CA GLY A 235 -4.20 -9.06 -12.14
C GLY A 235 -3.16 -8.00 -11.77
N ASN A 236 -2.39 -7.48 -12.72
CA ASN A 236 -1.45 -6.38 -12.50
C ASN A 236 -2.15 -5.09 -12.05
N THR A 237 -3.32 -4.82 -12.63
CA THR A 237 -4.15 -3.68 -12.23
C THR A 237 -4.68 -3.88 -10.80
N THR A 238 -5.14 -5.09 -10.43
CA THR A 238 -5.65 -5.36 -9.07
C THR A 238 -4.56 -5.41 -7.99
N LYS A 239 -3.37 -5.94 -8.32
CA LYS A 239 -2.14 -5.86 -7.50
C LYS A 239 -1.82 -4.39 -7.19
N ALA A 240 -1.82 -3.52 -8.20
CA ALA A 240 -1.55 -2.09 -8.02
C ALA A 240 -2.64 -1.39 -7.19
N VAL A 241 -3.91 -1.62 -7.50
CA VAL A 241 -5.07 -1.11 -6.76
C VAL A 241 -5.01 -1.45 -5.27
N THR A 242 -4.64 -2.70 -4.95
CA THR A 242 -4.58 -3.16 -3.56
C THR A 242 -3.40 -2.55 -2.80
N LYS A 243 -2.22 -2.46 -3.43
CA LYS A 243 -1.11 -1.67 -2.89
C LYS A 243 -1.49 -0.20 -2.69
N GLY A 244 -2.22 0.40 -3.63
CA GLY A 244 -2.76 1.75 -3.50
C GLY A 244 -3.67 1.91 -2.27
N TYR A 245 -4.57 0.94 -2.04
CA TYR A 245 -5.38 0.88 -0.81
C TYR A 245 -4.52 0.75 0.45
N ALA A 246 -3.56 -0.19 0.48
CA ALA A 246 -2.68 -0.40 1.62
C ALA A 246 -1.90 0.89 1.98
N ILE A 247 -1.29 1.52 0.97
CA ILE A 247 -0.53 2.77 1.13
C ILE A 247 -1.43 3.93 1.61
N GLY A 248 -2.63 4.09 1.03
CA GLY A 248 -3.57 5.11 1.47
C GLY A 248 -4.08 4.89 2.90
N SER A 249 -4.40 3.63 3.23
CA SER A 249 -4.83 3.22 4.57
C SER A 249 -3.73 3.39 5.61
N ALA A 250 -2.49 3.02 5.29
CA ALA A 250 -1.31 3.22 6.13
C ALA A 250 -1.02 4.71 6.37
N GLY A 251 -1.08 5.55 5.33
CA GLY A 251 -0.90 7.01 5.46
C GLY A 251 -1.91 7.65 6.42
N LEU A 252 -3.16 7.19 6.39
CA LEU A 252 -4.23 7.66 7.28
C LEU A 252 -4.10 7.07 8.70
N GLY A 253 -3.84 5.76 8.82
CA GLY A 253 -3.62 5.09 10.10
C GLY A 253 -2.41 5.62 10.86
N ALA A 254 -1.36 6.05 10.15
CA ALA A 254 -0.17 6.62 10.76
C ALA A 254 -0.41 8.04 11.33
N LEU A 255 -1.39 8.80 10.83
CA LEU A 255 -1.85 10.04 11.47
C LEU A 255 -2.62 9.75 12.77
N VAL A 256 -3.43 8.69 12.79
CA VAL A 256 -4.11 8.20 14.01
C VAL A 256 -3.08 7.77 15.06
N LEU A 257 -2.03 7.04 14.66
CA LEU A 257 -0.91 6.70 15.53
C LEU A 257 -0.11 7.91 16.02
N PHE A 258 0.08 8.94 15.19
CA PHE A 258 0.72 10.19 15.62
C PHE A 258 -0.14 10.95 16.65
N ALA A 259 -1.47 10.96 16.48
CA ALA A 259 -2.39 11.49 17.47
C ALA A 259 -2.33 10.69 18.79
N ALA A 260 -2.26 9.36 18.72
CA ALA A 260 -2.07 8.51 19.91
C ALA A 260 -0.75 8.84 20.62
N TYR A 261 0.37 8.86 19.89
CA TYR A 261 1.70 9.22 20.39
C TYR A 261 1.72 10.59 21.09
N SER A 262 1.10 11.62 20.50
CA SER A 262 1.03 12.96 21.08
C SER A 262 0.21 13.00 22.38
N ASN A 263 -0.89 12.23 22.47
CA ASN A 263 -1.70 12.16 23.68
C ASN A 263 -1.07 11.27 24.77
N ASP A 264 -0.42 10.16 24.39
CA ASP A 264 0.34 9.31 25.31
C ASP A 264 1.47 10.09 25.98
N LEU A 265 2.23 10.90 25.22
CA LEU A 265 3.27 11.77 25.81
C LEU A 265 2.70 12.75 26.83
N LYS A 266 1.52 13.33 26.59
CA LYS A 266 0.83 14.20 27.56
C LYS A 266 0.38 13.41 28.79
N PHE A 267 -0.19 12.22 28.60
CA PHE A 267 -0.65 11.35 29.68
C PHE A 267 0.51 10.89 30.58
N PHE A 268 1.63 10.43 29.99
CA PHE A 268 2.81 10.00 30.74
C PHE A 268 3.53 11.16 31.43
N ALA A 269 3.62 12.34 30.80
CA ALA A 269 4.17 13.54 31.41
C ALA A 269 3.34 14.00 32.62
N ALA A 270 2.00 14.01 32.50
CA ALA A 270 1.09 14.33 33.59
C ALA A 270 1.11 13.26 34.71
N SER A 271 1.44 12.01 34.36
CA SER A 271 1.51 10.87 35.28
C SER A 271 2.94 10.56 35.76
N GLY A 272 3.82 11.56 35.82
CA GLY A 272 5.25 11.40 36.11
C GLY A 272 5.58 10.62 37.40
N ASP A 273 4.71 10.68 38.41
CA ASP A 273 4.86 9.92 39.67
C ASP A 273 4.74 8.40 39.48
N LYS A 274 3.96 7.96 38.49
CA LYS A 274 3.83 6.53 38.09
C LYS A 274 4.83 6.14 37.01
N TYR A 275 5.30 7.11 36.22
CA TYR A 275 6.24 6.90 35.12
C TYR A 275 7.46 7.83 35.26
N PRO A 276 8.41 7.51 36.17
CA PRO A 276 9.51 8.42 36.53
C PRO A 276 10.38 8.88 35.36
N TYR A 277 10.39 8.12 34.25
CA TYR A 277 11.10 8.52 33.04
C TYR A 277 10.58 9.83 32.42
N PHE A 278 9.28 10.11 32.53
CA PHE A 278 8.62 11.29 31.95
C PHE A 278 8.51 12.45 32.96
N GLN A 279 8.85 12.22 34.23
CA GLN A 279 8.84 13.26 35.26
C GLN A 279 9.81 14.40 34.90
N GLY A 280 9.33 15.65 35.01
CA GLY A 280 10.13 16.84 34.71
C GLY A 280 10.55 17.01 33.24
N MET A 281 9.96 16.25 32.30
CA MET A 281 10.33 16.28 30.88
C MET A 281 10.09 17.64 30.20
N GLY A 282 9.10 18.41 30.67
CA GLY A 282 8.61 19.61 30.00
C GLY A 282 7.60 19.30 28.88
N GLU A 283 7.10 20.34 28.23
CA GLU A 283 6.14 20.23 27.13
C GLU A 283 6.83 19.82 25.82
N VAL A 284 6.22 18.88 25.08
CA VAL A 284 6.69 18.45 23.76
C VAL A 284 6.03 19.31 22.69
N SER A 285 6.69 20.41 22.30
CA SER A 285 6.25 21.24 21.16
C SER A 285 6.61 20.58 19.82
N PHE A 286 5.60 20.45 18.96
CA PHE A 286 5.71 20.03 17.56
C PHE A 286 5.70 21.23 16.58
N ASP A 287 5.93 22.45 17.07
CA ASP A 287 5.94 23.65 16.23
C ASP A 287 7.11 23.64 15.24
N LEU A 288 6.91 24.19 14.03
CA LEU A 288 7.97 24.32 13.03
C LEU A 288 9.08 25.32 13.43
N SER A 289 8.85 26.12 14.47
CA SER A 289 9.87 26.96 15.11
C SER A 289 10.84 26.15 15.99
N ASN A 290 10.48 24.92 16.39
CA ASN A 290 11.35 24.01 17.10
C ASN A 290 12.34 23.36 16.10
N PRO A 291 13.66 23.63 16.17
CA PRO A 291 14.62 23.12 15.19
C PRO A 291 14.70 21.59 15.18
N TYR A 292 14.38 20.94 16.32
CA TYR A 292 14.35 19.48 16.43
C TYR A 292 13.19 18.86 15.65
N VAL A 293 12.07 19.58 15.47
CA VAL A 293 10.95 19.15 14.62
C VAL A 293 11.35 19.20 13.15
N VAL A 294 11.98 20.29 12.70
CA VAL A 294 12.45 20.41 11.30
C VAL A 294 13.53 19.36 10.98
N ALA A 295 14.48 19.16 11.89
CA ALA A 295 15.49 18.10 11.77
C ALA A 295 14.85 16.70 11.73
N GLY A 296 13.86 16.44 12.59
CA GLY A 296 13.06 15.22 12.59
C GLY A 296 12.35 14.99 11.25
N LEU A 297 11.61 15.98 10.74
CA LEU A 297 10.90 15.88 9.45
C LEU A 297 11.84 15.52 8.29
N ILE A 298 13.01 16.15 8.22
CA ILE A 298 14.01 15.88 7.17
C ILE A 298 14.62 14.47 7.34
N PHE A 299 14.96 14.07 8.57
CA PHE A 299 15.48 12.73 8.85
C PHE A 299 14.45 11.64 8.59
N GLY A 300 13.18 11.89 8.89
CA GLY A 300 12.09 11.01 8.51
C GLY A 300 11.94 10.90 6.99
N GLY A 301 12.00 12.05 6.31
CA GLY A 301 11.81 12.14 4.87
C GLY A 301 12.84 11.38 4.04
N LEU A 302 14.10 11.26 4.50
CA LEU A 302 15.13 10.52 3.78
C LEU A 302 15.00 8.98 3.92
N ILE A 303 14.34 8.48 4.97
CA ILE A 303 14.26 7.03 5.24
C ILE A 303 13.59 6.24 4.10
N PRO A 304 12.43 6.64 3.55
CA PRO A 304 11.81 5.95 2.40
C PRO A 304 12.73 5.88 1.17
N TYR A 305 13.45 6.95 0.86
CA TYR A 305 14.41 6.99 -0.25
C TYR A 305 15.63 6.10 0.00
N LEU A 306 16.17 6.11 1.22
CA LEU A 306 17.28 5.25 1.61
C LEU A 306 16.88 3.77 1.58
N PHE A 307 15.71 3.42 2.12
CA PHE A 307 15.15 2.07 2.06
C PHE A 307 14.97 1.61 0.61
N GLY A 308 14.33 2.43 -0.23
CA GLY A 308 14.12 2.14 -1.65
C GLY A 308 15.43 1.92 -2.40
N GLY A 309 16.43 2.79 -2.20
CA GLY A 309 17.77 2.66 -2.80
C GLY A 309 18.49 1.37 -2.40
N ILE A 310 18.50 1.02 -1.11
CA ILE A 310 19.13 -0.23 -0.63
C ILE A 310 18.39 -1.45 -1.21
N ALA A 311 17.06 -1.46 -1.16
CA ALA A 311 16.24 -2.55 -1.68
C ALA A 311 16.40 -2.75 -3.19
N MET A 312 16.37 -1.67 -3.99
CA MET A 312 16.60 -1.74 -5.43
C MET A 312 18.00 -2.26 -5.77
N THR A 313 19.03 -1.82 -5.03
CA THR A 313 20.41 -2.28 -5.28
C THR A 313 20.60 -3.75 -4.88
N ALA A 314 19.90 -4.22 -3.83
CA ALA A 314 19.84 -5.63 -3.46
C ALA A 314 19.18 -6.50 -4.54
N VAL A 315 18.02 -6.07 -5.07
CA VAL A 315 17.36 -6.74 -6.19
C VAL A 315 18.26 -6.78 -7.42
N GLY A 316 18.96 -5.67 -7.74
CA GLY A 316 19.91 -5.61 -8.85
C GLY A 316 21.05 -6.63 -8.72
N ARG A 317 21.64 -6.80 -7.53
CA ARG A 317 22.66 -7.83 -7.27
C ARG A 317 22.11 -9.25 -7.47
N ALA A 318 20.94 -9.54 -6.90
CA ALA A 318 20.32 -10.87 -6.99
C ALA A 318 19.91 -11.22 -8.42
N ALA A 319 19.32 -10.27 -9.16
CA ALA A 319 18.93 -10.43 -10.56
C ALA A 319 20.15 -10.63 -11.47
N GLY A 320 21.23 -9.84 -11.28
CA GLY A 320 22.48 -9.99 -12.04
C GLY A 320 23.08 -11.39 -11.89
N ALA A 321 23.16 -11.91 -10.67
CA ALA A 321 23.67 -13.26 -10.40
C ALA A 321 22.81 -14.37 -11.06
N ILE A 322 21.49 -14.17 -11.19
CA ILE A 322 20.61 -15.09 -11.92
C ILE A 322 20.79 -14.98 -13.44
N VAL A 323 20.98 -13.78 -13.98
CA VAL A 323 21.30 -13.61 -15.41
C VAL A 323 22.61 -14.31 -15.76
N GLU A 324 23.62 -14.25 -14.89
CA GLU A 324 24.88 -14.97 -15.06
C GLU A 324 24.71 -16.50 -14.99
N GLU A 325 23.98 -17.01 -14.00
CA GLU A 325 23.70 -18.45 -13.86
C GLU A 325 22.89 -19.01 -15.04
N VAL A 326 21.86 -18.31 -15.52
CA VAL A 326 21.07 -18.71 -16.71
C VAL A 326 21.95 -18.70 -17.97
N ARG A 327 22.76 -17.65 -18.17
CA ARG A 327 23.71 -17.56 -19.30
C ARG A 327 24.83 -18.61 -19.21
N LYS A 328 25.16 -19.08 -18.02
CA LYS A 328 26.10 -20.18 -17.80
C LYS A 328 25.47 -21.50 -18.23
N GLN A 329 24.26 -21.82 -17.74
CA GLN A 329 23.56 -23.06 -18.10
C GLN A 329 23.35 -23.19 -19.61
N PHE A 330 22.87 -22.15 -20.30
CA PHE A 330 22.71 -22.17 -21.77
C PHE A 330 24.02 -22.33 -22.56
N ARG A 331 25.17 -21.97 -21.96
CA ARG A 331 26.49 -22.08 -22.60
C ARG A 331 27.13 -23.45 -22.38
N GLU A 332 26.95 -24.00 -21.18
CA GLU A 332 27.48 -25.31 -20.79
C GLU A 332 26.63 -26.45 -21.33
N ASP A 333 25.32 -26.26 -21.51
CA ASP A 333 24.41 -27.23 -22.12
C ASP A 333 23.53 -26.60 -23.22
N PRO A 334 23.97 -26.67 -24.50
CA PRO A 334 23.17 -26.27 -25.65
C PRO A 334 21.87 -27.07 -25.82
N GLY A 335 21.77 -28.26 -25.21
CA GLY A 335 20.57 -29.09 -25.23
C GLY A 335 19.36 -28.42 -24.58
N ILE A 336 19.59 -27.46 -23.68
CA ILE A 336 18.52 -26.69 -23.04
C ILE A 336 17.79 -25.82 -24.07
N MET A 337 18.54 -25.09 -24.91
CA MET A 337 17.97 -24.25 -25.98
C MET A 337 17.35 -25.09 -27.11
N ALA A 338 17.80 -26.34 -27.27
CA ALA A 338 17.20 -27.31 -28.18
C ALA A 338 15.97 -28.03 -27.59
N GLY A 339 15.63 -27.81 -26.31
CA GLY A 339 14.53 -28.49 -25.60
C GLY A 339 14.78 -29.97 -25.31
N THR A 340 16.02 -30.45 -25.45
CA THR A 340 16.38 -31.87 -25.26
C THR A 340 16.90 -32.19 -23.86
N SER A 341 17.34 -31.18 -23.11
CA SER A 341 17.73 -31.29 -21.69
C SER A 341 16.97 -30.29 -20.82
N LYS A 342 16.95 -30.52 -19.50
CA LYS A 342 16.24 -29.67 -18.53
C LYS A 342 17.22 -28.72 -17.81
N PRO A 343 16.90 -27.42 -17.68
CA PRO A 343 17.64 -26.50 -16.82
C PRO A 343 17.75 -26.97 -15.37
N ASN A 344 18.81 -26.52 -14.68
CA ASN A 344 18.93 -26.71 -13.24
C ASN A 344 18.17 -25.62 -12.48
N TYR A 345 16.84 -25.79 -12.38
CA TYR A 345 15.95 -24.90 -11.64
C TYR A 345 16.32 -24.79 -10.15
N ALA A 346 16.75 -25.90 -9.53
CA ALA A 346 17.09 -25.94 -8.11
C ALA A 346 18.27 -24.99 -7.78
N ARG A 347 19.24 -24.87 -8.69
CA ARG A 347 20.37 -23.94 -8.56
C ARG A 347 19.94 -22.47 -8.59
N ALA A 348 19.02 -22.12 -9.49
CA ALA A 348 18.47 -20.77 -9.58
C ALA A 348 17.66 -20.40 -8.32
N VAL A 349 16.85 -21.33 -7.81
CA VAL A 349 16.10 -21.15 -6.56
C VAL A 349 17.05 -20.99 -5.35
N ASP A 350 18.03 -21.88 -5.18
CA ASP A 350 19.01 -21.82 -4.09
C ASP A 350 19.75 -20.47 -4.04
N LEU A 351 20.18 -19.97 -5.20
CA LEU A 351 20.84 -18.68 -5.34
C LEU A 351 19.92 -17.52 -4.92
N LEU A 352 18.70 -17.47 -5.45
CA LEU A 352 17.71 -16.44 -5.09
C LEU A 352 17.34 -16.48 -3.61
N THR A 353 17.11 -17.66 -3.03
CA THR A 353 16.76 -17.80 -1.61
C THR A 353 17.88 -17.30 -0.70
N LYS A 354 19.13 -17.68 -0.97
CA LYS A 354 20.30 -17.21 -0.20
C LYS A 354 20.50 -15.70 -0.31
N ALA A 355 20.34 -15.15 -1.53
CA ALA A 355 20.42 -13.71 -1.75
C ALA A 355 19.31 -12.97 -0.99
N ALA A 356 18.04 -13.37 -1.17
CA ALA A 356 16.90 -12.71 -0.55
C ALA A 356 16.97 -12.69 0.99
N ILE A 357 17.31 -13.82 1.63
CA ILE A 357 17.44 -13.91 3.10
C ILE A 357 18.54 -12.98 3.61
N ARG A 358 19.70 -12.95 2.94
CA ARG A 358 20.83 -12.10 3.34
C ARG A 358 20.54 -10.62 3.15
N GLU A 359 19.98 -10.26 2.00
CA GLU A 359 19.78 -8.88 1.57
C GLU A 359 18.58 -8.21 2.26
N MET A 360 17.61 -8.97 2.78
CA MET A 360 16.47 -8.44 3.53
C MET A 360 16.86 -7.81 4.88
N ILE A 361 17.92 -8.30 5.53
CA ILE A 361 18.28 -7.93 6.91
C ILE A 361 18.51 -6.42 7.07
N ILE A 362 19.31 -5.81 6.17
CA ILE A 362 19.70 -4.40 6.29
C ILE A 362 18.51 -3.44 6.07
N PRO A 363 17.70 -3.57 5.00
CA PRO A 363 16.47 -2.82 4.84
C PRO A 363 15.51 -2.97 6.03
N SER A 364 15.29 -4.19 6.54
CA SER A 364 14.35 -4.43 7.64
C SER A 364 14.81 -3.85 8.99
N LEU A 365 16.13 -3.71 9.22
CA LEU A 365 16.64 -3.05 10.42
C LEU A 365 16.45 -1.52 10.41
N LEU A 366 16.39 -0.89 9.24
CA LEU A 366 16.27 0.57 9.12
C LEU A 366 15.04 1.15 9.84
N PRO A 367 13.78 0.69 9.60
CA PRO A 367 12.61 1.21 10.31
C PRO A 367 12.57 0.82 11.80
N VAL A 368 13.20 -0.29 12.20
CA VAL A 368 13.25 -0.74 13.61
C VAL A 368 14.23 0.11 14.41
N LEU A 369 15.38 0.45 13.84
CA LEU A 369 16.44 1.20 14.53
C LEU A 369 16.27 2.73 14.41
N ALA A 370 15.65 3.24 13.34
CA ALA A 370 15.51 4.68 13.14
C ALA A 370 14.83 5.43 14.31
N PRO A 371 13.72 4.94 14.92
CA PRO A 371 13.13 5.56 16.11
C PRO A 371 14.12 5.70 17.27
N LEU A 372 14.94 4.66 17.52
CA LEU A 372 15.94 4.66 18.58
C LEU A 372 17.08 5.63 18.27
N VAL A 373 17.55 5.65 17.01
CA VAL A 373 18.62 6.55 16.55
C VAL A 373 18.20 8.01 16.66
N VAL A 374 16.98 8.37 16.23
CA VAL A 374 16.46 9.74 16.37
C VAL A 374 16.33 10.11 17.84
N TYR A 375 15.71 9.24 18.65
CA TYR A 375 15.47 9.54 20.05
C TYR A 375 16.77 9.72 20.85
N PHE A 376 17.64 8.71 20.87
CA PHE A 376 18.87 8.76 21.65
C PHE A 376 19.90 9.73 21.06
N GLY A 377 19.95 9.90 19.74
CA GLY A 377 20.80 10.89 19.09
C GLY A 377 20.43 12.32 19.47
N VAL A 378 19.14 12.67 19.41
CA VAL A 378 18.68 14.01 19.81
C VAL A 378 18.75 14.19 21.33
N LEU A 379 18.51 13.15 22.13
CA LEU A 379 18.69 13.23 23.59
C LEU A 379 20.15 13.53 23.96
N LEU A 380 21.12 12.89 23.28
CA LEU A 380 22.55 13.14 23.50
C LEU A 380 22.97 14.56 23.11
N ILE A 381 22.44 15.09 22.01
CA ILE A 381 22.79 16.43 21.49
C ILE A 381 22.12 17.55 22.31
N SER A 382 20.84 17.38 22.65
CA SER A 382 20.01 18.42 23.27
C SER A 382 20.00 18.38 24.80
N GLY A 383 20.31 17.23 25.41
CA GLY A 383 20.04 16.95 26.82
C GLY A 383 18.55 16.88 27.19
N SER A 384 17.65 17.11 26.24
CA SER A 384 16.21 17.31 26.47
C SER A 384 15.39 16.13 25.95
N LYS A 385 14.72 15.44 26.88
CA LYS A 385 13.75 14.38 26.54
C LYS A 385 12.60 14.92 25.68
N ALA A 386 12.11 16.13 25.96
CA ALA A 386 11.05 16.74 25.16
C ALA A 386 11.50 17.02 23.72
N SER A 387 12.73 17.51 23.53
CA SER A 387 13.32 17.72 22.20
C SER A 387 13.52 16.40 21.45
N ALA A 388 13.93 15.34 22.14
CA ALA A 388 14.07 14.00 21.58
C ALA A 388 12.73 13.39 21.14
N PHE A 389 11.66 13.52 21.94
CA PHE A 389 10.32 13.08 21.55
C PHE A 389 9.70 13.96 20.45
N ALA A 390 9.99 15.26 20.43
CA ALA A 390 9.57 16.16 19.34
C ALA A 390 10.21 15.73 18.01
N ALA A 391 11.54 15.51 18.00
CA ALA A 391 12.26 15.03 16.82
C ALA A 391 11.79 13.64 16.37
N LEU A 392 11.54 12.72 17.31
CA LEU A 392 11.02 11.38 17.00
C LEU A 392 9.64 11.47 16.32
N GLY A 393 8.68 12.18 16.93
CA GLY A 393 7.35 12.32 16.35
C GLY A 393 7.36 13.02 15.00
N ALA A 394 8.20 14.06 14.86
CA ALA A 394 8.43 14.74 13.59
C ALA A 394 9.08 13.83 12.54
N SER A 395 9.99 12.93 12.94
CA SER A 395 10.54 11.91 12.05
C SER A 395 9.51 10.89 11.60
N LEU A 396 8.56 10.49 12.46
CA LEU A 396 7.46 9.62 12.05
C LEU A 396 6.60 10.33 10.99
N LEU A 397 6.22 11.60 11.19
CA LEU A 397 5.53 12.40 10.17
C LEU A 397 6.34 12.55 8.88
N GLY A 398 7.65 12.78 8.97
CA GLY A 398 8.55 12.86 7.82
C GLY A 398 8.56 11.58 6.97
N VAL A 399 8.61 10.41 7.64
CA VAL A 399 8.51 9.09 6.99
C VAL A 399 7.16 8.94 6.30
N ILE A 400 6.05 9.28 6.97
CA ILE A 400 4.69 9.11 6.43
C ILE A 400 4.50 9.97 5.18
N VAL A 401 4.80 11.27 5.26
CA VAL A 401 4.58 12.22 4.16
C VAL A 401 5.39 11.82 2.93
N ASN A 402 6.70 11.58 3.08
CA ASN A 402 7.55 11.22 1.94
C ASN A 402 7.31 9.78 1.45
N GLY A 403 7.07 8.85 2.38
CA GLY A 403 6.78 7.45 2.10
C GLY A 403 5.51 7.27 1.28
N LEU A 404 4.48 8.08 1.51
CA LEU A 404 3.26 8.11 0.70
C LEU A 404 3.58 8.37 -0.79
N PHE A 405 4.33 9.45 -1.08
CA PHE A 405 4.70 9.79 -2.46
C PHE A 405 5.60 8.73 -3.10
N VAL A 406 6.62 8.25 -2.38
CA VAL A 406 7.54 7.21 -2.89
C VAL A 406 6.78 5.91 -3.19
N ALA A 407 5.95 5.43 -2.27
CA ALA A 407 5.25 4.16 -2.41
C ALA A 407 4.18 4.19 -3.52
N ILE A 408 3.41 5.27 -3.65
CA ILE A 408 2.44 5.42 -4.75
C ILE A 408 3.16 5.50 -6.09
N SER A 409 4.24 6.29 -6.17
CA SER A 409 5.03 6.46 -7.39
C SER A 409 5.61 5.12 -7.88
N MET A 410 6.23 4.34 -6.98
CA MET A 410 6.77 3.02 -7.32
C MET A 410 5.67 2.00 -7.67
N THR A 411 4.52 2.04 -7.00
CA THR A 411 3.39 1.13 -7.25
C THR A 411 2.73 1.38 -8.60
N SER A 412 2.26 2.61 -8.82
CA SER A 412 1.56 2.99 -10.05
C SER A 412 2.51 3.02 -11.24
N GLY A 413 3.74 3.49 -11.04
CA GLY A 413 4.79 3.48 -12.06
C GLY A 413 5.11 2.07 -12.54
N GLY A 414 5.44 1.16 -11.62
CA GLY A 414 5.73 -0.24 -11.92
C GLY A 414 4.57 -0.94 -12.65
N GLY A 415 3.34 -0.77 -12.15
CA GLY A 415 2.15 -1.32 -12.80
C GLY A 415 1.89 -0.74 -14.20
N ALA A 416 2.17 0.55 -14.40
CA ALA A 416 2.00 1.20 -15.69
C ALA A 416 3.05 0.74 -16.73
N TRP A 417 4.30 0.52 -16.32
CA TRP A 417 5.31 -0.11 -17.19
C TRP A 417 4.93 -1.54 -17.57
N ASP A 418 4.50 -2.35 -16.60
CA ASP A 418 4.19 -3.76 -16.87
C ASP A 418 2.98 -3.90 -17.81
N ASN A 419 1.93 -3.10 -17.62
CA ASN A 419 0.79 -3.09 -18.54
C ASN A 419 1.09 -2.40 -19.88
N ALA A 420 2.08 -1.49 -19.94
CA ALA A 420 2.57 -0.95 -21.21
C ALA A 420 3.31 -2.05 -22.02
N LYS A 421 4.10 -2.91 -21.36
CA LYS A 421 4.69 -4.12 -21.96
C LYS A 421 3.60 -5.07 -22.47
N LYS A 422 2.58 -5.36 -21.65
CA LYS A 422 1.44 -6.21 -22.02
C LYS A 422 0.71 -5.74 -23.29
N SER A 423 0.58 -4.43 -23.50
CA SER A 423 -0.10 -3.90 -24.70
C SER A 423 0.51 -4.35 -26.04
N PHE A 424 1.79 -4.72 -26.08
CA PHE A 424 2.45 -5.28 -27.27
C PHE A 424 2.17 -6.77 -27.49
N GLU A 425 1.65 -7.50 -26.49
CA GLU A 425 1.26 -8.91 -26.60
C GLU A 425 -0.05 -9.04 -27.40
N ASP A 426 -1.04 -8.17 -27.15
CA ASP A 426 -2.25 -7.98 -27.97
C ASP A 426 -1.99 -7.18 -29.27
N GLY A 427 -0.89 -6.44 -29.25
CA GLY A 427 -0.32 -5.68 -30.35
C GLY A 427 -0.76 -4.22 -30.33
N PHE A 428 0.18 -3.36 -29.94
CA PHE A 428 -0.02 -1.94 -29.72
C PHE A 428 0.06 -1.18 -31.05
N THR A 429 -0.94 -0.36 -31.37
CA THR A 429 -0.91 0.53 -32.53
C THR A 429 -0.38 1.90 -32.12
N GLY A 430 0.75 2.32 -32.69
CA GLY A 430 1.34 3.63 -32.47
C GLY A 430 0.51 4.77 -33.06
N LYS A 431 0.83 6.01 -32.66
CA LYS A 431 0.25 7.26 -33.19
C LYS A 431 0.46 7.46 -34.70
N ASP A 432 1.43 6.76 -35.28
CA ASP A 432 1.73 6.68 -36.71
C ASP A 432 0.86 5.63 -37.44
N GLY A 433 0.02 4.89 -36.72
CA GLY A 433 -0.80 3.79 -37.25
C GLY A 433 -0.07 2.46 -37.39
N VAL A 434 1.20 2.37 -36.99
CA VAL A 434 1.98 1.13 -37.09
C VAL A 434 1.63 0.20 -35.93
N LYS A 435 1.26 -1.05 -36.23
CA LYS A 435 1.01 -2.09 -35.22
C LYS A 435 2.31 -2.78 -34.82
N HIS A 436 2.75 -2.56 -33.59
CA HIS A 436 3.90 -3.20 -32.97
C HIS A 436 3.48 -4.46 -32.20
N LEU A 437 4.18 -5.56 -32.43
CA LEU A 437 3.91 -6.87 -31.83
C LEU A 437 5.03 -7.30 -30.88
N LYS A 438 4.73 -8.31 -30.04
CA LYS A 438 5.70 -9.02 -29.19
C LYS A 438 6.95 -9.40 -29.98
N GLY A 439 8.11 -9.06 -29.42
CA GLY A 439 9.43 -9.31 -30.02
C GLY A 439 10.00 -8.18 -30.90
N SER A 440 9.19 -7.18 -31.28
CA SER A 440 9.68 -5.96 -31.95
C SER A 440 10.62 -5.13 -31.05
N GLU A 441 11.41 -4.22 -31.64
CA GLU A 441 12.27 -3.31 -30.85
C GLU A 441 11.45 -2.44 -29.88
N ALA A 442 10.25 -2.01 -30.26
CA ALA A 442 9.33 -1.30 -29.36
C ALA A 442 8.89 -2.15 -28.17
N HIS A 443 8.64 -3.46 -28.38
CA HIS A 443 8.39 -4.39 -27.27
C HIS A 443 9.63 -4.60 -26.40
N LYS A 444 10.82 -4.77 -27.00
CA LYS A 444 12.09 -4.85 -26.25
C LYS A 444 12.41 -3.58 -25.45
N ALA A 445 11.88 -2.42 -25.89
CA ALA A 445 11.98 -1.15 -25.18
C ALA A 445 10.96 -0.99 -24.05
N SER A 446 9.95 -1.85 -23.98
CA SER A 446 8.97 -1.94 -22.88
C SER A 446 9.24 -3.05 -21.86
N VAL A 447 10.17 -3.96 -22.18
CA VAL A 447 10.70 -5.02 -21.29
C VAL A 447 11.92 -4.48 -20.52
#